data_AF-A0A1Y1S532-F1
#
_entry.id   AF-A0A1Y1S532-F1
#
_cell.length_a   1.000
_cell.length_b   1.000
_cell.length_c   1.000
_cell.angle_alpha   90.00
_cell.angle_beta   90.00
_cell.angle_gamma   90.00
#
_symmetry.space_group_name_H-M   'P 1'
#
loop_
_entity.id
_entity.type
_entity.pdbx_description
1 polymer ?
#
loop_
_entity_poly.entity_id
_entity_poly.type
_entity_poly.pdbx_seq_one_letter_code
_entity_poly.pdbx_strand_id
1 'polypeptide(L)'
;MAQFNVNDFCASPSLDQLKTQNIKKDDWKAIARHFEVPITSQMTKEILKNVVIEYLVGNNILEQEAIEELTPMSASRITKAPISPIEYDRSIDSQLEMEKLKLEYQFKMQEMQLQERQAERELNAQKEREEREFQLQMQRSQREDKELEIRGLTAQNESKFRQEEIDLKKKLSAFNPATAAPLVPTFDESDVDGSFKAFESVARRNEWPDDQWVSLLIPKLVGKAYRVYNSLDQANYEDIKRSILDAYSITPDGYRQQFRKYLKPDFHTYVEFASEKLRQLKKWLDTTNTRAPM
;
A
#
# COMPACT_ATOMS: atom_id res chain seq x y z
N MET A 1 9.13 88.76 59.66
CA MET A 1 8.36 87.50 59.76
C MET A 1 7.64 87.30 58.44
N ALA A 2 8.11 86.41 57.57
CA ALA A 2 7.50 86.18 56.26
C ALA A 2 6.14 85.48 56.44
N GLN A 3 5.09 86.04 55.85
CA GLN A 3 3.76 85.39 55.78
C GLN A 3 3.80 84.35 54.65
N PHE A 4 3.18 83.19 54.91
CA PHE A 4 3.05 82.10 53.95
C PHE A 4 2.11 82.52 52.82
N ASN A 5 2.61 82.44 51.58
CA ASN A 5 1.83 82.73 50.39
C ASN A 5 1.42 81.41 49.72
N VAL A 6 0.11 81.13 49.74
CA VAL A 6 -0.47 79.89 49.21
C VAL A 6 -0.22 79.75 47.69
N ASN A 7 -0.22 80.86 46.95
CA ASN A 7 -0.04 80.83 45.49
C ASN A 7 1.39 80.46 45.09
N ASP A 8 2.39 80.91 45.86
CA ASP A 8 3.80 80.59 45.60
C ASP A 8 4.08 79.10 45.86
N PHE A 9 3.44 78.51 46.87
CA PHE A 9 3.52 77.08 47.15
C PHE A 9 2.81 76.22 46.09
N CYS A 10 1.66 76.67 45.57
CA CYS A 10 0.94 75.94 44.51
C CYS A 10 1.69 75.96 43.17
N ALA A 11 2.54 76.97 42.91
CA ALA A 11 3.35 77.07 41.70
C ALA A 11 4.67 76.25 41.75
N SER A 12 5.28 76.10 42.93
CA SER A 12 6.47 75.27 43.14
C SER A 12 6.43 74.59 44.52
N PRO A 13 5.80 73.40 44.63
CA PRO A 13 5.62 72.73 45.91
C PRO A 13 6.96 72.22 46.45
N SER A 14 7.38 72.73 47.61
CA SER A 14 8.65 72.37 48.25
C SER A 14 8.51 72.15 49.77
N LEU A 15 9.23 71.17 50.30
CA LEU A 15 9.15 70.74 51.70
C LEU A 15 9.60 71.83 52.70
N ASP A 16 10.60 72.64 52.33
CA ASP A 16 11.18 73.65 53.20
C ASP A 16 10.24 74.83 53.47
N GLN A 17 9.33 75.14 52.53
CA GLN A 17 8.32 76.17 52.72
C GLN A 17 7.28 75.77 53.78
N LEU A 18 6.97 74.48 53.89
CA LEU A 18 6.04 73.93 54.89
C LEU A 18 6.66 73.81 56.29
N LYS A 19 7.99 73.66 56.38
CA LYS A 19 8.73 73.60 57.67
C LYS A 19 8.99 74.97 58.29
N THR A 20 9.35 75.95 57.47
CA THR A 20 9.95 77.20 57.96
C THR A 20 8.92 78.28 58.30
N GLN A 21 7.66 78.12 57.89
CA GLN A 21 6.63 79.15 58.04
C GLN A 21 5.42 78.68 58.86
N ASN A 22 4.89 79.56 59.72
CA ASN A 22 3.71 79.27 60.53
C ASN A 22 2.42 79.39 59.70
N ILE A 23 1.99 78.28 59.10
CA ILE A 23 0.83 78.22 58.19
C ILE A 23 -0.47 78.27 59.00
N LYS A 24 -1.43 79.13 58.61
CA LYS A 24 -2.73 79.22 59.30
C LYS A 24 -3.70 78.15 58.80
N LYS A 25 -4.77 77.91 59.57
CA LYS A 25 -5.79 76.89 59.24
C LYS A 25 -6.46 77.17 57.88
N ASP A 26 -6.67 78.45 57.54
CA ASP A 26 -7.30 78.84 56.29
C ASP A 26 -6.37 78.66 55.07
N ASP A 27 -5.06 78.82 55.27
CA ASP A 27 -4.05 78.55 54.23
C ASP A 27 -4.01 77.05 53.87
N TRP A 28 -4.09 76.15 54.87
CA TRP A 28 -4.21 74.71 54.65
C TRP A 28 -5.48 74.32 53.90
N LYS A 29 -6.60 75.01 54.16
CA LYS A 29 -7.85 74.80 53.40
C LYS A 29 -7.74 75.31 51.96
N ALA A 30 -7.00 76.39 51.74
CA ALA A 30 -6.77 76.93 50.40
C ALA A 30 -5.89 75.98 49.56
N ILE A 31 -4.83 75.42 50.14
CA ILE A 31 -4.02 74.35 49.49
C ILE A 31 -4.89 73.14 49.17
N ALA A 32 -5.68 72.65 50.13
CA ALA A 32 -6.56 71.51 49.92
C ALA A 32 -7.56 71.72 48.77
N ARG A 33 -8.12 72.94 48.62
CA ARG A 33 -9.00 73.27 47.50
C ARG A 33 -8.28 73.33 46.16
N HIS A 34 -7.05 73.83 46.13
CA HIS A 34 -6.28 73.95 44.89
C HIS A 34 -5.84 72.58 44.34
N PHE A 35 -5.49 71.64 45.23
CA PHE A 35 -5.11 70.27 44.85
C PHE A 35 -6.28 69.27 44.90
N GLU A 36 -7.52 69.78 44.99
CA GLU A 36 -8.77 69.00 45.01
C GLU A 36 -8.83 67.88 46.08
N VAL A 37 -8.20 68.13 47.23
CA VAL A 37 -8.22 67.18 48.36
C VAL A 37 -9.58 67.23 49.05
N PRO A 38 -10.28 66.10 49.25
CA PRO A 38 -11.58 66.07 49.90
C PRO A 38 -11.46 66.40 51.39
N ILE A 39 -11.75 67.66 51.75
CA ILE A 39 -11.74 68.15 53.14
C ILE A 39 -13.14 68.51 53.64
N THR A 40 -13.43 68.22 54.90
CA THR A 40 -14.68 68.63 55.56
C THR A 40 -14.45 69.84 56.48
N SER A 41 -15.45 70.71 56.61
CA SER A 41 -15.33 72.00 57.32
C SER A 41 -15.03 71.89 58.82
N GLN A 42 -15.27 70.72 59.42
CA GLN A 42 -15.10 70.44 60.85
C GLN A 42 -13.69 69.98 61.24
N MET A 43 -12.79 69.73 60.28
CA MET A 43 -11.44 69.23 60.59
C MET A 43 -10.58 70.24 61.35
N THR A 44 -9.75 69.76 62.29
CA THR A 44 -8.77 70.57 63.03
C THR A 44 -7.56 70.91 62.13
N LYS A 45 -6.75 71.90 62.52
CA LYS A 45 -5.57 72.33 61.73
C LYS A 45 -4.57 71.16 61.51
N GLU A 46 -4.41 70.28 62.50
CA GLU A 46 -3.50 69.13 62.43
C GLU A 46 -4.02 68.02 61.51
N ILE A 47 -5.32 67.72 61.57
CA ILE A 47 -5.93 66.73 60.66
C ILE A 47 -5.86 67.22 59.21
N LEU A 48 -6.14 68.51 58.97
CA LEU A 48 -6.00 69.12 57.64
C LEU A 48 -4.56 69.06 57.14
N LYS A 49 -3.58 69.32 58.02
CA LYS A 49 -2.16 69.22 57.69
C LYS A 49 -1.79 67.79 57.26
N ASN A 50 -2.18 66.78 58.05
CA ASN A 50 -1.81 65.39 57.75
C ASN A 50 -2.45 64.89 56.44
N VAL A 51 -3.75 65.15 56.24
CA VAL A 51 -4.47 64.73 55.03
C VAL A 51 -3.91 65.38 53.77
N VAL A 52 -3.56 66.68 53.83
CA VAL A 52 -2.96 67.38 52.68
C VAL A 52 -1.55 66.87 52.40
N ILE A 53 -0.74 66.60 53.43
CA ILE A 53 0.62 66.06 53.24
C ILE A 53 0.58 64.65 52.65
N GLU A 54 -0.29 63.76 53.15
CA GLU A 54 -0.47 62.42 52.60
C GLU A 54 -0.90 62.45 51.12
N TYR A 55 -1.81 63.36 50.75
CA TYR A 55 -2.26 63.48 49.35
C TYR A 55 -1.17 64.03 48.42
N LEU A 56 -0.41 65.03 48.87
CA LEU A 56 0.68 65.61 48.07
C LEU A 56 1.82 64.61 47.83
N VAL A 57 2.12 63.76 48.80
CA VAL A 57 3.10 62.67 48.62
C VAL A 57 2.54 61.53 47.78
N GLY A 58 1.27 61.16 47.96
CA GLY A 58 0.60 60.13 47.16
C GLY A 58 0.52 60.45 45.67
N ASN A 59 0.49 61.73 45.30
CA ASN A 59 0.49 62.19 43.91
C ASN A 59 1.88 62.57 43.38
N ASN A 60 2.97 62.18 44.08
CA ASN A 60 4.37 62.46 43.69
C ASN A 60 4.72 63.96 43.57
N ILE A 61 3.98 64.82 44.27
CA ILE A 61 4.22 66.27 44.28
C ILE A 61 5.27 66.63 45.35
N LEU A 62 5.39 65.82 46.40
CA LEU A 62 6.42 65.90 47.44
C LEU A 62 7.08 64.52 47.62
N GLU A 63 8.38 64.49 47.93
CA GLU A 63 9.13 63.25 48.17
C GLU A 63 8.66 62.55 49.46
N GLN A 64 8.73 61.21 49.51
CA GLN A 64 8.17 60.35 50.56
C GLN A 64 8.67 60.67 51.99
N GLU A 65 9.85 61.28 52.12
CA GLU A 65 10.43 61.73 53.39
C GLU A 65 9.62 62.84 54.09
N ALA A 66 8.70 63.49 53.37
CA ALA A 66 7.82 64.54 53.89
C ALA A 66 6.78 64.04 54.90
N ILE A 67 6.29 62.79 54.75
CA ILE A 67 5.30 62.21 55.66
C ILE A 67 5.93 61.94 57.02
N GLU A 68 7.14 61.38 57.04
CA GLU A 68 7.82 60.95 58.27
C GLU A 68 8.31 62.12 59.14
N GLU A 69 8.72 63.24 58.54
CA GLU A 69 9.26 64.38 59.29
C GLU A 69 8.21 65.40 59.79
N LEU A 70 7.06 65.52 59.12
CA LEU A 70 6.08 66.57 59.41
C LEU A 70 4.78 66.07 60.05
N THR A 71 4.53 64.76 60.07
CA THR A 71 3.42 64.16 60.80
C THR A 71 3.93 63.43 62.04
N PRO A 72 3.49 63.80 63.27
CA PRO A 72 3.74 62.95 64.43
C PRO A 72 2.89 61.69 64.28
N MET A 73 3.56 60.57 63.94
CA MET A 73 2.99 59.22 63.94
C MET A 73 2.12 59.01 65.17
N SER A 74 0.83 58.90 64.96
CA SER A 74 -0.14 58.43 65.96
C SER A 74 -0.09 56.90 66.04
N ALA A 75 1.10 56.34 66.29
CA ALA A 75 1.23 54.99 66.81
C ALA A 75 0.93 55.06 68.30
N SER A 76 -0.27 54.61 68.67
CA SER A 76 -0.79 54.63 70.05
C SER A 76 0.26 54.16 71.07
N ARG A 77 0.56 55.04 72.03
CA ARG A 77 1.15 54.69 73.32
C ARG A 77 0.25 53.67 74.03
N ILE A 78 0.61 52.40 73.99
CA ILE A 78 0.17 51.45 75.01
C ILE A 78 0.93 51.83 76.28
N THR A 79 0.24 52.53 77.17
CA THR A 79 0.67 52.76 78.53
C THR A 79 0.64 51.42 79.28
N LYS A 80 1.75 51.05 79.92
CA LYS A 80 1.81 49.92 80.86
C LYS A 80 0.93 50.24 82.07
N ALA A 81 -0.29 49.73 82.07
CA ALA A 81 -1.08 49.46 83.26
C ALA A 81 -1.43 47.96 83.27
N PRO A 82 -1.35 47.27 84.42
CA PRO A 82 -1.61 45.83 84.48
C PRO A 82 -3.11 45.58 84.32
N ILE A 83 -3.49 45.11 83.14
CA ILE A 83 -4.84 44.64 82.81
C ILE A 83 -4.86 43.14 83.10
N SER A 84 -5.85 42.71 83.86
CA SER A 84 -6.17 41.31 84.18
C SER A 84 -6.26 40.46 82.90
N PRO A 85 -5.89 39.16 82.95
CA PRO A 85 -5.92 38.30 81.76
C PRO A 85 -7.33 38.24 81.18
N ILE A 86 -7.51 38.82 80.00
CA ILE A 86 -8.66 38.51 79.14
C ILE A 86 -8.41 37.08 78.66
N GLU A 87 -9.27 36.16 79.08
CA GLU A 87 -9.30 34.79 78.58
C GLU A 87 -9.52 34.86 77.06
N TYR A 88 -8.49 34.58 76.27
CA TYR A 88 -8.64 34.25 74.86
C TYR A 88 -9.57 33.04 74.78
N ASP A 89 -10.70 33.19 74.09
CA ASP A 89 -11.63 32.10 73.84
C ASP A 89 -10.94 31.05 72.94
N ARG A 90 -10.35 30.03 73.59
CA ARG A 90 -9.73 28.87 72.96
C ARG A 90 -10.67 28.13 71.99
N SER A 91 -11.98 28.41 72.03
CA SER A 91 -12.96 27.85 71.10
C SER A 91 -12.80 28.36 69.66
N ILE A 92 -12.43 29.63 69.45
CA ILE A 92 -12.31 30.22 68.09
C ILE A 92 -11.06 29.69 67.38
N ASP A 93 -9.93 29.59 68.09
CA ASP A 93 -8.70 29.01 67.55
C ASP A 93 -8.87 27.53 67.20
N SER A 94 -9.59 26.77 68.04
CA SER A 94 -9.90 25.36 67.78
C SER A 94 -10.81 25.18 66.56
N GLN A 95 -11.75 26.11 66.31
CA GLN A 95 -12.61 26.11 65.13
C GLN A 95 -11.83 26.43 63.85
N LEU A 96 -10.92 27.40 63.89
CA LEU A 96 -10.09 27.79 62.75
C LEU A 96 -9.12 26.65 62.35
N GLU A 97 -8.59 25.92 63.33
CA GLU A 97 -7.72 24.76 63.10
C GLU A 97 -8.49 23.57 62.51
N MET A 98 -9.70 23.30 63.00
CA MET A 98 -10.60 22.30 62.42
C MET A 98 -10.98 22.63 60.97
N GLU A 99 -11.23 23.91 60.65
CA GLU A 99 -11.55 24.34 59.30
C GLU A 99 -10.36 24.21 58.34
N LYS A 100 -9.15 24.58 58.79
CA LYS A 100 -7.91 24.35 58.03
C LYS A 100 -7.67 22.87 57.75
N LEU A 101 -7.80 22.01 58.76
CA LEU A 101 -7.63 20.56 58.60
C LEU A 101 -8.66 19.97 57.63
N LYS A 102 -9.90 20.46 57.67
CA LYS A 102 -10.97 20.06 56.74
C LYS A 102 -10.65 20.47 55.30
N LEU A 103 -10.15 21.69 55.08
CA LEU A 103 -9.70 22.16 53.77
C LEU A 103 -8.50 21.35 53.26
N GLU A 104 -7.52 21.07 54.12
CA GLU A 104 -6.36 20.25 53.76
C GLU A 104 -6.78 18.84 53.36
N TYR A 105 -7.69 18.22 54.11
CA TYR A 105 -8.27 16.92 53.75
C TYR A 105 -9.02 16.99 52.42
N GLN A 106 -9.82 18.02 52.18
CA GLN A 106 -10.51 18.22 50.90
C GLN A 106 -9.55 18.36 49.72
N PHE A 107 -8.50 19.16 49.85
CA PHE A 107 -7.47 19.31 48.82
C PHE A 107 -6.76 17.99 48.56
N LYS A 108 -6.38 17.26 49.62
CA LYS A 108 -5.72 15.95 49.50
C LYS A 108 -6.61 14.90 48.82
N MET A 109 -7.91 14.90 49.12
CA MET A 109 -8.88 14.05 48.44
C MET A 109 -9.03 14.41 46.97
N GLN A 110 -9.07 15.70 46.64
CA GLN A 110 -9.15 16.17 45.25
C GLN A 110 -7.89 15.83 44.45
N GLU A 111 -6.71 15.95 45.07
CA GLU A 111 -5.44 15.55 44.48
C GLU A 111 -5.39 14.04 44.20
N MET A 112 -5.81 13.22 45.16
CA MET A 112 -5.90 11.76 45.00
C MET A 112 -6.85 11.37 43.86
N GLN A 113 -8.01 12.02 43.74
CA GLN A 113 -8.96 11.77 42.63
C GLN A 113 -8.38 12.15 41.26
N LEU A 114 -7.59 13.23 41.19
CA LEU A 114 -6.92 13.62 39.95
C LEU A 114 -5.84 12.61 39.58
N GLN A 115 -5.05 12.13 40.55
CA GLN A 115 -4.06 11.08 40.34
C GLN A 115 -4.71 9.77 39.88
N GLU A 116 -5.80 9.35 40.51
CA GLU A 116 -6.54 8.15 40.11
C GLU A 116 -7.07 8.26 38.67
N ARG A 117 -7.67 9.40 38.32
CA ARG A 117 -8.15 9.67 36.95
C ARG A 117 -7.01 9.68 35.93
N GLN A 118 -5.84 10.21 36.29
CA GLN A 118 -4.66 10.19 35.42
C GLN A 118 -4.14 8.76 35.23
N ALA A 119 -3.99 8.00 36.31
CA ALA A 119 -3.56 6.61 36.28
C ALA A 119 -4.53 5.73 35.47
N GLU A 120 -5.84 5.93 35.61
CA GLU A 120 -6.85 5.22 34.82
C GLU A 120 -6.74 5.54 33.32
N ARG A 121 -6.53 6.82 32.97
CA ARG A 121 -6.31 7.23 31.58
C ARG A 121 -5.03 6.64 31.01
N GLU A 122 -3.96 6.60 31.78
CA GLU A 122 -2.69 6.00 31.37
C GLU A 122 -2.83 4.50 31.16
N LEU A 123 -3.51 3.79 32.07
CA LEU A 123 -3.78 2.36 31.94
C LEU A 123 -4.66 2.07 30.72
N ASN A 124 -5.71 2.86 30.49
CA ASN A 124 -6.56 2.69 29.31
C ASN A 124 -5.81 2.98 28.02
N ALA A 125 -4.99 4.04 27.99
CA ALA A 125 -4.12 4.33 26.85
C ALA A 125 -3.08 3.22 26.61
N GLN A 126 -2.56 2.60 27.67
CA GLN A 126 -1.66 1.46 27.59
C GLN A 126 -2.35 0.24 26.96
N LYS A 127 -3.53 -0.14 27.46
CA LYS A 127 -4.33 -1.24 26.92
C LYS A 127 -4.68 -1.01 25.45
N GLU A 128 -5.07 0.21 25.09
CA GLU A 128 -5.40 0.54 23.70
C GLU A 128 -4.17 0.48 22.78
N ARG A 129 -2.99 0.87 23.27
CA ARG A 129 -1.73 0.69 22.53
C ARG A 129 -1.40 -0.79 22.32
N GLU A 130 -1.48 -1.60 23.37
CA GLU A 130 -1.23 -3.04 23.29
C GLU A 130 -2.21 -3.75 22.34
N GLU A 131 -3.49 -3.39 22.39
CA GLU A 131 -4.50 -3.94 21.48
C GLU A 131 -4.24 -3.54 20.02
N ARG A 132 -3.86 -2.28 19.77
CA ARG A 132 -3.47 -1.83 18.42
C ARG A 132 -2.22 -2.54 17.93
N GLU A 133 -1.21 -2.72 18.77
CA GLU A 133 0.01 -3.45 18.42
C GLU A 133 -0.30 -4.90 18.07
N PHE A 134 -1.14 -5.57 18.87
CA PHE A 134 -1.59 -6.94 18.59
C PHE A 134 -2.38 -7.03 17.27
N GLN A 135 -3.29 -6.08 17.00
CA GLN A 135 -4.02 -6.03 15.74
C GLN A 135 -3.08 -5.82 14.54
N LEU A 136 -2.10 -4.93 14.66
CA LEU A 136 -1.09 -4.70 13.61
C LEU A 136 -0.24 -5.95 13.38
N GLN A 137 0.14 -6.65 14.44
CA GLN A 137 0.89 -7.91 14.35
C GLN A 137 0.09 -9.00 13.62
N MET A 138 -1.19 -9.15 13.96
CA MET A 138 -2.09 -10.07 13.26
C MET A 138 -2.25 -9.73 11.78
N GLN A 139 -2.40 -8.43 11.44
CA GLN A 139 -2.47 -8.01 10.04
C GLN A 139 -1.17 -8.27 9.29
N ARG A 140 0.00 -8.09 9.93
CA ARG A 140 1.29 -8.40 9.32
C ARG A 140 1.41 -9.90 9.02
N SER A 141 1.09 -10.75 9.99
CA SER A 141 1.09 -12.21 9.79
C SER A 141 0.17 -12.62 8.64
N GLN A 142 -1.06 -12.10 8.59
CA GLN A 142 -1.99 -12.40 7.50
C GLN A 142 -1.50 -11.91 6.12
N ARG A 143 -0.78 -10.79 6.08
CA ARG A 143 -0.18 -10.29 4.82
C ARG A 143 0.97 -11.18 4.38
N GLU A 144 1.84 -11.59 5.29
CA GLU A 144 2.93 -12.51 5.02
C GLU A 144 2.41 -13.86 4.50
N ASP A 145 1.37 -14.43 5.13
CA ASP A 145 0.75 -15.68 4.69
C ASP A 145 0.18 -15.56 3.26
N LYS A 146 -0.54 -14.46 2.96
CA LYS A 146 -1.06 -14.19 1.61
C LYS A 146 0.04 -13.96 0.58
N GLU A 147 1.13 -13.30 0.97
CA GLU A 147 2.27 -13.08 0.07
C GLU A 147 2.98 -14.40 -0.27
N LEU A 148 3.13 -15.29 0.71
CA LEU A 148 3.68 -16.63 0.51
C LEU A 148 2.76 -17.47 -0.41
N GLU A 149 1.45 -17.38 -0.24
CA GLU A 149 0.48 -18.05 -1.12
C GLU A 149 0.60 -17.56 -2.56
N ILE A 150 0.61 -16.24 -2.78
CA ILE A 150 0.79 -15.64 -4.12
C ILE A 150 2.11 -16.07 -4.74
N ARG A 151 3.20 -16.07 -3.96
CA ARG A 151 4.52 -16.50 -4.44
C ARG A 151 4.51 -17.97 -4.84
N GLY A 152 3.86 -18.83 -4.06
CA GLY A 152 3.68 -20.25 -4.37
C GLY A 152 2.91 -20.46 -5.68
N LEU A 153 1.77 -19.79 -5.84
CA LEU A 153 0.96 -19.85 -7.07
C LEU A 153 1.73 -19.33 -8.29
N THR A 154 2.49 -18.24 -8.13
CA THR A 154 3.27 -17.65 -9.22
C THR A 154 4.37 -18.61 -9.68
N ALA A 155 5.11 -19.22 -8.76
CA ALA A 155 6.13 -20.23 -9.08
C ALA A 155 5.52 -21.49 -9.73
N GLN A 156 4.33 -21.91 -9.28
CA GLN A 156 3.63 -23.03 -9.90
C GLN A 156 3.19 -22.71 -11.34
N ASN A 157 2.68 -21.51 -11.58
CA ASN A 157 2.31 -21.10 -12.93
C ASN A 157 3.54 -20.99 -13.84
N GLU A 158 4.63 -20.39 -13.36
CA GLU A 158 5.87 -20.28 -14.13
C GLU A 158 6.43 -21.66 -14.53
N SER A 159 6.42 -22.63 -13.60
CA SER A 159 6.86 -24.00 -13.89
C SER A 159 5.95 -24.71 -14.91
N LYS A 160 4.63 -24.53 -14.83
CA LYS A 160 3.68 -25.03 -15.85
C LYS A 160 3.98 -24.44 -17.23
N PHE A 161 4.12 -23.12 -17.33
CA PHE A 161 4.43 -22.45 -18.60
C PHE A 161 5.77 -22.91 -19.18
N ARG A 162 6.81 -23.06 -18.35
CA ARG A 162 8.11 -23.59 -18.81
C ARG A 162 7.98 -25.02 -19.35
N GLN A 163 7.20 -25.88 -18.69
CA GLN A 163 7.00 -27.24 -19.16
C GLN A 163 6.23 -27.26 -20.49
N GLU A 164 5.17 -26.47 -20.62
CA GLU A 164 4.43 -26.32 -21.87
C GLU A 164 5.32 -25.81 -23.01
N GLU A 165 6.20 -24.84 -22.74
CA GLU A 165 7.16 -24.31 -23.71
C GLU A 165 8.16 -25.39 -24.17
N ILE A 166 8.68 -26.18 -23.23
CA ILE A 166 9.58 -27.31 -23.52
C ILE A 166 8.85 -28.35 -24.38
N ASP A 167 7.61 -28.69 -24.01
CA ASP A 167 6.81 -29.66 -24.76
C ASP A 167 6.48 -29.16 -26.16
N LEU A 168 6.21 -27.86 -26.33
CA LEU A 168 5.99 -27.23 -27.63
C LEU A 168 7.27 -27.28 -28.49
N LYS A 169 8.42 -26.91 -27.90
CA LYS A 169 9.72 -26.97 -28.58
C LYS A 169 10.07 -28.40 -28.98
N LYS A 170 9.79 -29.38 -28.13
CA LYS A 170 9.98 -30.80 -28.43
C LYS A 170 9.07 -31.26 -29.57
N LYS A 171 7.81 -30.85 -29.60
CA LYS A 171 6.91 -31.11 -30.74
C LYS A 171 7.42 -30.48 -32.02
N LEU A 172 7.92 -29.24 -31.96
CA LEU A 172 8.50 -28.55 -33.12
C LEU A 172 9.82 -29.16 -33.60
N SER A 173 10.62 -29.74 -32.72
CA SER A 173 11.93 -30.31 -33.04
C SER A 173 11.93 -31.82 -33.28
N ALA A 174 10.82 -32.52 -33.00
CA ALA A 174 10.71 -33.97 -33.08
C ALA A 174 10.92 -34.52 -34.51
N PHE A 175 10.63 -33.74 -35.55
CA PHE A 175 10.79 -34.17 -36.93
C PHE A 175 11.74 -33.25 -37.69
N ASN A 176 12.91 -33.79 -38.06
CA ASN A 176 13.84 -33.12 -38.95
C ASN A 176 13.76 -33.76 -40.35
N PRO A 177 13.20 -33.06 -41.37
CA PRO A 177 13.08 -33.62 -42.71
C PRO A 177 14.45 -33.96 -43.34
N ALA A 178 15.54 -33.31 -42.92
CA ALA A 178 16.88 -33.59 -43.43
C ALA A 178 17.43 -34.96 -42.98
N THR A 179 17.03 -35.46 -41.82
CA THR A 179 17.42 -36.80 -41.35
C THR A 179 16.50 -37.89 -41.89
N ALA A 180 15.26 -37.54 -42.22
CA ALA A 180 14.28 -38.46 -42.81
C ALA A 180 14.50 -38.68 -44.32
N ALA A 181 14.89 -37.66 -45.08
CA ALA A 181 15.02 -37.72 -46.55
C ALA A 181 15.95 -38.84 -47.10
N PRO A 182 17.07 -39.20 -46.44
CA PRO A 182 17.91 -40.33 -46.86
C PRO A 182 17.26 -41.70 -46.64
N LEU A 183 16.33 -41.82 -45.69
CA LEU A 183 15.67 -43.08 -45.33
C LEU A 183 14.46 -43.38 -46.22
N VAL A 184 13.99 -42.38 -46.99
CA VAL A 184 12.85 -42.54 -47.91
C VAL A 184 13.25 -43.48 -49.05
N PRO A 185 12.53 -44.61 -49.27
CA PRO A 185 12.79 -45.52 -50.37
C PRO A 185 12.74 -44.83 -51.73
N THR A 186 13.49 -45.37 -52.70
CA THR A 186 13.42 -44.93 -54.09
C THR A 186 12.08 -45.32 -54.70
N PHE A 187 11.48 -44.44 -55.49
CA PHE A 187 10.23 -44.72 -56.18
C PHE A 187 10.49 -45.51 -57.47
N ASP A 188 9.87 -46.69 -57.61
CA ASP A 188 9.92 -47.50 -58.82
C ASP A 188 8.60 -47.40 -59.59
N GLU A 189 8.65 -46.85 -60.82
CA GLU A 189 7.48 -46.74 -61.70
C GLU A 189 6.95 -48.10 -62.19
N SER A 190 7.75 -49.16 -62.09
CA SER A 190 7.37 -50.52 -62.50
C SER A 190 6.43 -51.19 -61.48
N ASP A 191 6.55 -50.82 -60.21
CA ASP A 191 5.70 -51.31 -59.12
C ASP A 191 5.33 -50.16 -58.16
N VAL A 192 4.46 -49.28 -58.66
CA VAL A 192 4.01 -48.08 -57.93
C VAL A 192 3.27 -48.44 -56.63
N ASP A 193 2.46 -49.50 -56.61
CA ASP A 193 1.77 -49.97 -55.39
C ASP A 193 2.77 -50.46 -54.32
N GLY A 194 3.79 -51.23 -54.75
CA GLY A 194 4.88 -51.66 -53.88
C GLY A 194 5.68 -50.48 -53.32
N SER A 195 5.96 -49.48 -54.16
CA SER A 195 6.68 -48.26 -53.76
C SER A 195 5.94 -47.47 -52.67
N PHE A 196 4.63 -47.29 -52.79
CA PHE A 196 3.82 -46.63 -51.75
C PHE A 196 3.80 -47.45 -50.44
N LYS A 197 3.62 -48.77 -50.52
CA LYS A 197 3.65 -49.64 -49.33
C LYS A 197 5.00 -49.61 -48.62
N ALA A 198 6.10 -49.59 -49.38
CA ALA A 198 7.45 -49.48 -48.82
C ALA A 198 7.65 -48.15 -48.12
N PHE A 199 7.22 -47.04 -48.74
CA PHE A 199 7.23 -45.71 -48.14
C PHE A 199 6.43 -45.68 -46.83
N GLU A 200 5.17 -46.11 -46.84
CA GLU A 200 4.31 -46.10 -45.65
C GLU A 200 4.85 -46.95 -44.51
N SER A 201 5.44 -48.10 -44.84
CA SER A 201 6.06 -48.99 -43.84
C SER A 201 7.24 -48.30 -43.15
N VAL A 202 8.09 -47.62 -43.91
CA VAL A 202 9.22 -46.84 -43.35
C VAL A 202 8.72 -45.64 -42.56
N ALA A 203 7.74 -44.90 -43.09
CA ALA A 203 7.20 -43.73 -42.42
C ALA A 203 6.54 -44.06 -41.08
N ARG A 204 5.70 -45.11 -41.04
CA ARG A 204 5.08 -45.60 -39.79
C ARG A 204 6.11 -46.14 -38.80
N ARG A 205 7.13 -46.87 -39.27
CA ARG A 205 8.19 -47.41 -38.39
C ARG A 205 9.00 -46.30 -37.70
N ASN A 206 9.21 -45.18 -38.39
CA ASN A 206 9.96 -44.04 -37.86
C ASN A 206 9.06 -42.94 -37.26
N GLU A 207 7.75 -43.23 -37.12
CA GLU A 207 6.76 -42.30 -36.55
C GLU A 207 6.80 -40.91 -37.19
N TRP A 208 6.96 -40.86 -38.52
CA TRP A 208 6.98 -39.60 -39.24
C TRP A 208 5.60 -38.93 -39.22
N PRO A 209 5.51 -37.61 -38.95
CA PRO A 209 4.24 -36.88 -38.97
C PRO A 209 3.58 -36.93 -40.35
N ASP A 210 2.29 -37.28 -40.39
CA ASP A 210 1.52 -37.46 -41.64
C ASP A 210 1.51 -36.20 -42.54
N ASP A 211 1.57 -35.01 -41.93
CA ASP A 211 1.66 -33.71 -42.61
C ASP A 211 2.97 -33.53 -43.39
N GLN A 212 4.02 -34.28 -43.02
CA GLN A 212 5.32 -34.23 -43.66
C GLN A 212 5.52 -35.32 -44.74
N TRP A 213 4.62 -36.31 -44.83
CA TRP A 213 4.77 -37.43 -45.76
C TRP A 213 4.82 -36.97 -47.22
N VAL A 214 3.99 -35.99 -47.58
CA VAL A 214 3.97 -35.41 -48.93
C VAL A 214 5.32 -34.77 -49.26
N SER A 215 5.85 -33.93 -48.36
CA SER A 215 7.14 -33.27 -48.51
C SER A 215 8.32 -34.24 -48.68
N LEU A 216 8.26 -35.40 -48.02
CA LEU A 216 9.27 -36.46 -48.14
C LEU A 216 9.12 -37.29 -49.41
N LEU A 217 7.89 -37.48 -49.90
CA LEU A 217 7.58 -38.27 -51.06
C LEU A 217 7.88 -37.53 -52.37
N ILE A 218 7.54 -36.24 -52.47
CA ILE A 218 7.68 -35.46 -53.71
C ILE A 218 9.07 -35.58 -54.36
N PRO A 219 10.19 -35.42 -53.62
CA PRO A 219 11.53 -35.50 -54.22
C PRO A 219 11.88 -36.89 -54.77
N LYS A 220 11.13 -37.93 -54.37
CA LYS A 220 11.31 -39.30 -54.86
C LYS A 220 10.41 -39.65 -56.04
N LEU A 221 9.32 -38.91 -56.26
CA LEU A 221 8.45 -39.14 -57.41
C LEU A 221 9.19 -38.80 -58.70
N VAL A 222 9.08 -39.68 -59.69
CA VAL A 222 9.69 -39.51 -61.02
C VAL A 222 8.66 -39.76 -62.12
N GLY A 223 9.01 -39.38 -63.34
CA GLY A 223 8.27 -39.76 -64.55
C GLY A 223 6.80 -39.35 -64.55
N LYS A 224 5.91 -40.32 -64.75
CA LYS A 224 4.47 -40.08 -64.87
C LYS A 224 3.82 -39.75 -63.52
N ALA A 225 4.31 -40.32 -62.42
CA ALA A 225 3.82 -40.06 -61.07
C ALA A 225 4.03 -38.58 -60.66
N TYR A 226 5.20 -38.04 -60.97
CA TYR A 226 5.50 -36.63 -60.71
C TYR A 226 4.62 -35.68 -61.55
N ARG A 227 4.32 -36.02 -62.81
CA ARG A 227 3.42 -35.22 -63.66
C ARG A 227 1.99 -35.17 -63.13
N VAL A 228 1.50 -36.30 -62.61
CA VAL A 228 0.17 -36.37 -61.97
C VAL A 228 0.15 -35.52 -60.71
N TYR A 229 1.17 -35.63 -59.86
CA TYR A 229 1.31 -34.77 -58.69
C TYR A 229 1.26 -33.27 -59.04
N ASN A 230 2.03 -32.82 -60.03
CA ASN A 230 2.03 -31.41 -60.47
C ASN A 230 0.69 -30.93 -61.05
N SER A 231 -0.20 -31.83 -61.45
CA SER A 231 -1.54 -31.48 -61.92
C SER A 231 -2.57 -31.35 -60.79
N LEU A 232 -2.21 -31.75 -59.57
CA LEU A 232 -3.06 -31.63 -58.39
C LEU A 232 -2.73 -30.31 -57.66
N ASP A 233 -3.76 -29.56 -57.31
CA ASP A 233 -3.62 -28.35 -56.50
C ASP A 233 -3.87 -28.69 -55.03
N GLN A 234 -2.85 -28.47 -54.18
CA GLN A 234 -2.84 -28.71 -52.73
C GLN A 234 -3.62 -29.96 -52.25
N ALA A 235 -3.11 -31.13 -52.63
CA ALA A 235 -3.66 -32.42 -52.22
C ALA A 235 -2.95 -33.01 -51.00
N ASN A 236 -3.69 -33.67 -50.11
CA ASN A 236 -3.10 -34.46 -49.02
C ASN A 236 -2.45 -35.75 -49.58
N TYR A 237 -1.71 -36.47 -48.73
CA TYR A 237 -1.03 -37.71 -49.14
C TYR A 237 -1.96 -38.76 -49.77
N GLU A 238 -3.15 -38.95 -49.20
CA GLU A 238 -4.12 -39.94 -49.67
C GLU A 238 -4.66 -39.61 -51.06
N ASP A 239 -4.93 -38.34 -51.32
CA ASP A 239 -5.40 -37.86 -52.63
C ASP A 239 -4.30 -38.02 -53.69
N ILE A 240 -3.04 -37.67 -53.36
CA ILE A 240 -1.88 -37.87 -54.24
C ILE A 240 -1.70 -39.36 -54.56
N LYS A 241 -1.72 -40.22 -53.53
CA LYS A 241 -1.60 -41.67 -53.69
C LYS A 241 -2.69 -42.22 -54.60
N ARG A 242 -3.95 -41.86 -54.36
CA ARG A 242 -5.09 -42.31 -55.19
C ARG A 242 -4.96 -41.86 -56.64
N SER A 243 -4.68 -40.58 -56.88
CA SER A 243 -4.54 -40.05 -58.23
C SER A 243 -3.37 -40.67 -59.00
N ILE A 244 -2.25 -40.94 -58.32
CA ILE A 244 -1.11 -41.63 -58.95
C ILE A 244 -1.48 -43.09 -59.25
N LEU A 245 -2.09 -43.83 -58.32
CA LEU A 245 -2.52 -45.21 -58.57
C LEU A 245 -3.53 -45.30 -59.75
N ASP A 246 -4.49 -44.38 -59.81
CA ASP A 246 -5.44 -44.26 -60.92
C ASP A 246 -4.72 -44.02 -62.26
N ALA A 247 -3.75 -43.10 -62.29
CA ALA A 247 -3.00 -42.78 -63.50
C ALA A 247 -2.18 -43.97 -64.03
N TYR A 248 -1.67 -44.86 -63.16
CA TYR A 248 -0.97 -46.07 -63.58
C TYR A 248 -1.91 -47.26 -63.84
N SER A 249 -3.22 -47.05 -63.83
CA SER A 249 -4.22 -48.12 -63.97
C SER A 249 -4.04 -49.22 -62.92
N ILE A 250 -3.53 -48.85 -61.74
CA ILE A 250 -3.46 -49.70 -60.55
C ILE A 250 -4.80 -49.56 -59.83
N THR A 251 -5.85 -49.90 -60.57
CA THR A 251 -7.23 -49.89 -60.13
C THR A 251 -7.83 -51.24 -60.50
N PRO A 252 -8.92 -51.67 -59.83
CA PRO A 252 -9.60 -52.89 -60.18
C PRO A 252 -9.94 -53.00 -61.67
N ASP A 253 -10.37 -51.91 -62.31
CA ASP A 253 -10.67 -51.93 -63.74
C ASP A 253 -9.41 -51.93 -64.62
N GLY A 254 -8.34 -51.27 -64.18
CA GLY A 254 -7.05 -51.32 -64.87
C GLY A 254 -6.43 -52.72 -64.88
N TYR A 255 -6.40 -53.40 -63.73
CA TYR A 255 -5.94 -54.80 -63.66
C TYR A 255 -6.84 -55.76 -64.44
N ARG A 256 -8.17 -55.55 -64.42
CA ARG A 256 -9.12 -56.29 -65.26
C ARG A 256 -8.81 -56.15 -66.75
N GLN A 257 -8.54 -54.93 -67.21
CA GLN A 257 -8.21 -54.68 -68.61
C GLN A 257 -6.86 -55.28 -69.00
N GLN A 258 -5.83 -55.18 -68.14
CA GLN A 258 -4.53 -55.80 -68.37
C GLN A 258 -4.65 -57.33 -68.46
N PHE A 259 -5.34 -57.97 -67.51
CA PHE A 259 -5.58 -59.42 -67.53
C PHE A 259 -6.28 -59.90 -68.80
N ARG A 260 -7.29 -59.13 -69.27
CA ARG A 260 -8.05 -59.46 -70.50
C ARG A 260 -7.23 -59.24 -71.77
N LYS A 261 -6.37 -58.22 -71.79
CA LYS A 261 -5.53 -57.87 -72.95
C LYS A 261 -4.21 -58.66 -72.98
N TYR A 262 -3.83 -59.32 -71.88
CA TYR A 262 -2.58 -60.09 -71.80
C TYR A 262 -2.65 -61.37 -72.65
N LEU A 263 -1.96 -61.31 -73.78
CA LEU A 263 -1.72 -62.41 -74.71
C LEU A 263 -0.35 -63.02 -74.44
N LYS A 264 -0.20 -64.32 -74.73
CA LYS A 264 1.06 -65.04 -74.55
C LYS A 264 2.11 -64.44 -75.50
N PRO A 265 3.24 -63.91 -75.00
CA PRO A 265 4.36 -63.55 -75.86
C PRO A 265 4.99 -64.80 -76.49
N ASP A 266 5.49 -64.66 -77.73
CA ASP A 266 6.04 -65.80 -78.48
C ASP A 266 7.23 -66.47 -77.77
N PHE A 267 8.00 -65.68 -77.02
CA PHE A 267 9.18 -66.09 -76.26
C PHE A 267 8.90 -66.66 -74.86
N HIS A 268 7.66 -66.62 -74.36
CA HIS A 268 7.29 -67.22 -73.07
C HIS A 268 6.82 -68.67 -73.24
N THR A 269 7.10 -69.52 -72.25
CA THR A 269 6.46 -70.83 -72.11
C THR A 269 5.00 -70.68 -71.66
N TYR A 270 4.19 -71.73 -71.86
CA TYR A 270 2.80 -71.73 -71.37
C TYR A 270 2.71 -71.66 -69.83
N VAL A 271 3.73 -72.15 -69.11
CA VAL A 271 3.80 -72.10 -67.65
C VAL A 271 4.08 -70.67 -67.16
N GLU A 272 5.02 -69.97 -67.79
CA GLU A 272 5.30 -68.55 -67.48
C GLU A 272 4.11 -67.67 -67.81
N PHE A 273 3.45 -67.91 -68.95
CA PHE A 273 2.23 -67.21 -69.31
C PHE A 273 1.10 -67.42 -68.29
N ALA A 274 0.84 -68.66 -67.88
CA ALA A 274 -0.18 -68.98 -66.88
C ALA A 274 0.14 -68.35 -65.52
N SER A 275 1.42 -68.37 -65.12
CA SER A 275 1.88 -67.78 -63.86
C SER A 275 1.72 -66.26 -63.86
N GLU A 276 2.07 -65.59 -64.96
CA GLU A 276 1.92 -64.15 -65.12
C GLU A 276 0.45 -63.73 -65.17
N LYS A 277 -0.37 -64.50 -65.88
CA LYS A 277 -1.82 -64.28 -65.95
C LYS A 277 -2.50 -64.49 -64.60
N LEU A 278 -2.07 -65.50 -63.83
CA LEU A 278 -2.54 -65.72 -62.47
C LEU A 278 -2.10 -64.60 -61.51
N ARG A 279 -0.87 -64.08 -61.68
CA ARG A 279 -0.37 -62.93 -60.90
C ARG A 279 -1.22 -61.69 -61.12
N GLN A 280 -1.56 -61.38 -62.37
CA GLN A 280 -2.46 -60.26 -62.70
C GLN A 280 -3.88 -60.47 -62.14
N LEU A 281 -4.41 -61.68 -62.19
CA LEU A 281 -5.72 -62.02 -61.60
C LEU A 281 -5.72 -61.84 -60.08
N LYS A 282 -4.67 -62.30 -59.38
CA LYS A 282 -4.54 -62.10 -57.93
C LYS A 282 -4.51 -60.62 -57.56
N LYS A 283 -3.68 -59.82 -58.25
CA LYS A 283 -3.65 -58.36 -58.06
C LYS A 283 -5.01 -57.70 -58.31
N TRP A 284 -5.76 -58.16 -59.33
CA TRP A 284 -7.12 -57.68 -59.56
C TRP A 284 -8.06 -58.04 -58.40
N LEU A 285 -8.08 -59.29 -57.95
CA LEU A 285 -8.96 -59.72 -56.86
C LEU A 285 -8.62 -59.02 -55.54
N ASP A 286 -7.33 -58.87 -55.22
CA ASP A 286 -6.86 -58.19 -54.01
C ASP A 286 -7.24 -56.71 -54.00
N THR A 287 -7.18 -56.03 -55.15
CA THR A 287 -7.61 -54.63 -55.28
C THR A 287 -9.13 -54.46 -55.28
N THR A 288 -9.91 -55.46 -55.74
CA THR A 288 -11.37 -55.43 -55.57
C THR A 288 -11.80 -55.66 -54.12
N ASN A 289 -11.09 -56.50 -53.38
CA ASN A 289 -11.47 -56.89 -52.02
C ASN A 289 -11.05 -55.86 -50.96
N THR A 290 -9.97 -55.11 -51.21
CA THR A 290 -9.51 -54.02 -50.33
C THR A 290 -10.32 -52.72 -50.49
N ARG A 291 -11.23 -52.63 -51.47
CA ARG A 291 -12.12 -51.48 -51.69
C ARG A 291 -13.47 -51.58 -50.96
N ALA A 292 -13.60 -52.46 -49.97
CA ALA A 292 -14.76 -52.49 -49.07
C ALA A 292 -14.43 -51.79 -47.75
N PRO A 293 -14.59 -50.46 -47.63
CA PRO A 293 -14.70 -49.82 -46.33
C PRO A 293 -16.13 -50.01 -45.78
N MET A 294 -16.20 -50.50 -44.54
CA MET A 294 -17.22 -50.06 -43.58
C MET A 294 -16.94 -48.61 -43.20
#